data_AF-S4PV18-F1
#
_entry.id   AF-S4PV18-F1
#
_cell.length_a   1.000
_cell.length_b   1.000
_cell.length_c   1.000
_cell.angle_alpha   90.00
_cell.angle_beta   90.00
_cell.angle_gamma   90.00
#
_symmetry.space_group_name_H-M   'P 1'
#
loop_
_entity.id
_entity.type
_entity.pdbx_description
1 polymer ?
#
loop_
_entity_poly.entity_id
_entity_poly.type
_entity_poly.pdbx_seq_one_letter_code
_entity_poly.pdbx_strand_id
1 'polypeptide(L)'
;MATFCKIKNNNRSEKLAYIYNATVIIENSNVTPFKPKYQTGFPCFYCPIIFEDISKMREHQLKHTKTELKMILRTQGAEKFIVYVDVTDLKCTICNVEIPNLTELKTHLIRKHNKKMQDYPDRVIPFKLTPKT
;
A
#
# COMPACT_ATOMS: atom_id res chain seq x y z
N MET A 1 -37.16 -27.02 14.76
CA MET A 1 -35.77 -26.97 14.28
C MET A 1 -35.55 -25.70 13.47
N ALA A 2 -35.15 -24.60 14.11
CA ALA A 2 -34.77 -23.38 13.41
C ALA A 2 -33.25 -23.23 13.52
N THR A 3 -32.54 -23.58 12.45
CA THR A 3 -31.10 -23.37 12.33
C THR A 3 -30.87 -21.88 12.13
N PHE A 4 -30.46 -21.19 13.20
CA PHE A 4 -29.93 -19.83 13.08
C PHE A 4 -28.67 -19.88 12.20
N CYS A 5 -28.82 -19.44 10.95
CA CYS A 5 -27.70 -19.18 10.07
C CYS A 5 -26.84 -18.09 10.71
N LYS A 6 -25.68 -18.47 11.25
CA LYS A 6 -24.65 -17.52 11.67
C LYS A 6 -24.18 -16.79 10.41
N ILE A 7 -24.64 -15.55 10.23
CA ILE A 7 -24.08 -14.60 9.27
C ILE A 7 -22.59 -14.45 9.63
N LYS A 8 -21.71 -15.16 8.92
CA LYS A 8 -20.27 -14.98 9.07
C LYS A 8 -19.95 -13.56 8.60
N ASN A 9 -19.27 -12.82 9.46
CA ASN A 9 -18.89 -11.42 9.28
C ASN A 9 -17.85 -11.29 8.14
N ASN A 10 -18.33 -11.36 6.89
CA ASN A 10 -17.56 -11.46 5.65
C ASN A 10 -16.52 -10.34 5.50
N ASN A 11 -16.83 -9.15 6.02
CA ASN A 11 -16.01 -7.94 5.87
C ASN A 11 -14.66 -8.02 6.59
N ARG A 12 -14.54 -8.83 7.66
CA ARG A 12 -13.28 -8.90 8.44
C ARG A 12 -12.22 -9.73 7.71
N SER A 13 -12.59 -10.86 7.13
CA SER A 13 -11.68 -11.72 6.35
C SER A 13 -11.22 -11.02 5.07
N GLU A 14 -12.16 -10.37 4.38
CA GLU A 14 -11.87 -9.58 3.18
C GLU A 14 -10.89 -8.43 3.46
N LYS A 15 -11.14 -7.64 4.51
CA LYS A 15 -10.21 -6.58 4.92
C LYS A 15 -8.80 -7.10 5.22
N LEU A 16 -8.68 -8.26 5.86
CA LEU A 16 -7.36 -8.84 6.12
C LEU A 16 -6.66 -9.25 4.82
N ALA A 17 -7.39 -9.73 3.82
CA ALA A 17 -6.85 -10.02 2.49
C ALA A 17 -6.37 -8.75 1.77
N TYR A 18 -7.14 -7.66 1.82
CA TYR A 18 -6.74 -6.36 1.28
C TYR A 18 -5.45 -5.85 1.92
N ILE A 19 -5.40 -5.85 3.26
CA ILE A 19 -4.22 -5.42 4.02
C ILE A 19 -3.01 -6.27 3.63
N TYR A 20 -3.18 -7.58 3.52
CA TYR A 20 -2.10 -8.49 3.14
C TYR A 20 -1.56 -8.17 1.73
N ASN A 21 -2.44 -8.05 0.73
CA ASN A 21 -2.04 -7.77 -0.65
C ASN A 21 -1.37 -6.40 -0.79
N ALA A 22 -1.92 -5.35 -0.17
CA ALA A 22 -1.31 -4.02 -0.16
C ALA A 22 0.07 -4.04 0.51
N THR A 23 0.19 -4.75 1.63
CA THR A 23 1.48 -4.93 2.33
C THR A 23 2.51 -5.61 1.44
N VAL A 24 2.14 -6.69 0.75
CA VAL A 24 3.09 -7.42 -0.14
C VAL A 24 3.62 -6.50 -1.24
N ILE A 25 2.77 -5.65 -1.83
CA ILE A 25 3.20 -4.68 -2.85
C ILE A 25 4.15 -3.64 -2.24
N ILE A 26 3.73 -2.96 -1.17
CA ILE A 26 4.46 -1.82 -0.60
C ILE A 26 5.80 -2.26 -0.01
N GLU A 27 5.85 -3.41 0.65
CA GLU A 27 7.07 -3.86 1.34
C GLU A 27 8.14 -4.49 0.43
N ASN A 28 7.81 -4.82 -0.82
CA ASN A 28 8.70 -5.53 -1.76
C ASN A 28 8.93 -4.74 -3.07
N SER A 29 8.63 -3.43 -3.03
CA SER A 29 8.93 -2.48 -4.09
C SER A 29 9.35 -1.13 -3.49
N ASN A 30 9.73 -0.19 -4.35
CA ASN A 30 10.05 1.19 -3.95
C ASN A 30 8.84 2.14 -3.99
N VAL A 31 7.62 1.61 -4.10
CA VAL A 31 6.43 2.47 -4.11
C VAL A 31 6.35 3.28 -2.82
N THR A 32 5.90 4.53 -2.93
CA THR A 32 5.75 5.41 -1.77
C THR A 32 4.27 5.63 -1.50
N PRO A 33 3.70 5.07 -0.41
CA PRO A 33 2.35 5.42 0.02
C PRO A 33 2.27 6.90 0.35
N PHE A 34 1.18 7.56 -0.05
CA PHE A 34 0.96 8.96 0.24
C PHE A 34 -0.49 9.24 0.62
N LYS A 35 -0.70 10.32 1.36
CA LYS A 35 -2.01 10.93 1.58
C LYS A 35 -2.17 12.11 0.63
N PRO A 36 -3.41 12.48 0.23
CA PRO A 36 -3.63 13.67 -0.58
C PRO A 36 -2.94 14.91 0.00
N LYS A 37 -2.38 15.74 -0.87
CA LYS A 37 -1.73 16.99 -0.48
C LYS A 37 -2.73 17.91 0.22
N TYR A 38 -2.33 18.47 1.36
CA TYR A 38 -3.06 19.55 2.02
C TYR A 38 -2.54 20.91 1.53
N GLN A 39 -3.28 21.98 1.82
CA GLN A 39 -2.81 23.35 1.56
C GLN A 39 -1.46 23.62 2.27
N THR A 40 -1.25 23.00 3.43
CA THR A 40 -0.08 23.14 4.30
C THR A 40 1.12 22.27 3.90
N GLY A 41 0.98 21.35 2.93
CA GLY A 41 2.09 20.51 2.46
C GLY A 41 1.72 19.05 2.20
N PHE A 42 2.76 18.21 2.17
CA PHE A 42 2.74 16.78 1.93
C PHE A 42 2.74 16.01 3.26
N PRO A 43 1.58 15.50 3.71
CA PRO A 43 1.51 14.68 4.91
C PRO A 43 2.24 13.34 4.74
N CYS A 44 2.96 12.92 5.78
CA CYS A 44 3.46 11.55 5.89
C CYS A 44 2.28 10.57 5.92
N PHE A 45 2.41 9.43 5.22
CA PHE A 45 1.44 8.36 5.31
C PHE A 45 1.40 7.75 6.72
N TYR A 46 2.58 7.61 7.34
CA TYR A 46 2.79 6.83 8.55
C TYR A 46 2.58 7.60 9.87
N CYS A 47 2.77 8.91 9.86
CA CYS A 47 2.78 9.73 11.07
C CYS A 47 2.06 11.08 10.82
N PRO A 48 1.84 11.91 11.86
CA PRO A 48 1.14 13.19 11.71
C PRO A 48 2.00 14.33 11.14
N ILE A 49 3.27 14.09 10.81
CA ILE A 49 4.20 15.13 10.31
C ILE A 49 3.83 15.51 8.86
N ILE A 50 3.91 16.81 8.55
CA ILE A 50 3.66 17.39 7.23
C ILE A 50 4.95 18.05 6.74
N PHE A 51 5.25 17.87 5.45
CA PHE A 51 6.47 18.38 4.81
C PHE A 51 6.11 19.39 3.72
N GLU A 52 6.95 20.41 3.52
CA GLU A 52 6.78 21.37 2.42
C GLU A 52 7.07 20.75 1.05
N ASP A 53 7.91 19.72 1.01
CA ASP A 53 8.41 19.07 -0.19
C ASP A 53 8.18 17.55 -0.14
N ILE A 54 7.84 16.98 -1.31
CA ILE A 54 7.55 15.56 -1.46
C ILE A 54 8.80 14.68 -1.26
N SER A 55 9.98 15.17 -1.65
CA SER A 55 11.24 14.43 -1.52
C SER A 55 11.63 14.31 -0.05
N LYS A 56 11.47 15.40 0.74
CA LYS A 56 11.64 15.36 2.20
C LYS A 56 10.67 14.39 2.86
N MET A 57 9.41 14.34 2.40
CA MET A 57 8.44 13.36 2.88
C MET A 57 8.88 11.92 2.54
N ARG A 58 9.28 11.66 1.29
CA ARG A 58 9.79 10.34 0.84
C ARG A 58 10.96 9.87 1.71
N GLU A 59 11.95 10.74 1.94
CA GLU A 59 13.11 10.42 2.77
C GLU A 59 12.70 10.11 4.22
N HIS A 60 11.79 10.91 4.80
CA HIS A 60 11.27 10.65 6.13
C HIS A 60 10.59 9.27 6.23
N GLN A 61 9.84 8.85 5.19
CA GLN A 61 9.16 7.56 5.21
C GLN A 61 10.10 6.35 5.29
N LEU A 62 11.37 6.49 4.90
CA LEU A 62 12.38 5.43 5.03
C LEU A 62 12.67 5.07 6.50
N LYS A 63 12.31 5.95 7.44
CA LYS A 63 12.47 5.72 8.90
C LYS A 63 11.34 4.85 9.47
N HIS A 64 10.26 4.65 8.72
CA HIS A 64 9.12 3.83 9.17
C HIS A 64 9.30 2.37 8.81
N THR A 65 8.66 1.53 9.61
CA THR A 65 8.75 0.08 9.58
C THR A 65 7.50 -0.55 8.94
N LYS A 66 7.69 -1.80 8.54
CA LYS A 66 6.64 -2.70 8.05
C LYS A 66 5.48 -2.87 9.04
N THR A 67 5.78 -2.88 10.33
CA THR A 67 4.78 -3.04 11.40
C THR A 67 3.83 -1.85 11.45
N GLU A 68 4.35 -0.63 11.27
CA GLU A 68 3.55 0.60 11.24
C GLU A 68 2.56 0.60 10.07
N LEU A 69 2.98 0.14 8.88
CA LEU A 69 2.09 0.00 7.72
C LEU A 69 0.85 -0.84 8.06
N LYS A 70 1.05 -2.05 8.57
CA LYS A 70 -0.07 -2.96 8.90
C LYS A 70 -0.96 -2.39 10.00
N MET A 71 -0.40 -1.71 10.99
CA MET A 71 -1.17 -1.09 12.06
C MET A 71 -2.09 0.00 11.50
N ILE A 72 -1.57 0.89 10.66
CA ILE A 72 -2.33 1.97 10.02
C ILE A 72 -3.42 1.40 9.12
N LEU A 73 -3.09 0.43 8.30
CA LEU A 73 -4.05 -0.21 7.40
C LEU A 73 -5.18 -0.92 8.16
N ARG A 74 -4.93 -1.41 9.38
CA ARG A 74 -5.95 -2.01 10.26
C ARG A 74 -6.90 -0.97 10.86
N THR A 75 -6.55 0.30 10.97
CA THR A 75 -7.46 1.34 11.49
C THR A 75 -8.51 1.78 10.46
N GLN A 76 -8.25 1.58 9.16
CA GLN A 76 -9.17 1.96 8.08
C GLN A 76 -10.38 1.03 7.99
N GLY A 77 -11.58 1.56 7.74
CA GLY A 77 -12.78 0.75 7.45
C GLY A 77 -12.62 -0.09 6.18
N ALA A 78 -13.24 -1.27 6.12
CA ALA A 78 -13.12 -2.15 4.96
C ALA A 78 -13.70 -1.50 3.69
N GLU A 79 -14.85 -0.82 3.82
CA GLU A 79 -15.50 -0.15 2.69
C GLU A 79 -14.64 0.98 2.09
N LYS A 80 -13.89 1.70 2.92
CA LYS A 80 -13.06 2.86 2.53
C LYS A 80 -11.59 2.53 2.31
N PHE A 81 -11.20 1.26 2.36
CA PHE A 81 -9.81 0.86 2.24
C PHE A 81 -9.29 1.20 0.84
N ILE A 82 -8.45 2.22 0.73
CA ILE A 82 -7.75 2.62 -0.50
C ILE A 82 -6.36 3.10 -0.07
N VAL A 83 -5.32 2.63 -0.75
CA VAL A 83 -3.94 3.09 -0.51
C VAL A 83 -3.41 3.71 -1.80
N TYR A 84 -3.22 5.02 -1.79
CA TYR A 84 -2.58 5.72 -2.90
C TYR A 84 -1.08 5.54 -2.81
N VAL A 85 -0.45 5.13 -3.90
CA VAL A 85 0.99 4.93 -3.98
C VAL A 85 1.57 5.64 -5.18
N ASP A 86 2.73 6.23 -4.97
CA ASP A 86 3.56 6.74 -6.05
C ASP A 86 4.40 5.59 -6.63
N VAL A 87 4.31 5.43 -7.95
CA VAL A 87 4.99 4.38 -8.73
C VAL A 87 6.05 4.97 -9.67
N THR A 88 6.53 6.19 -9.40
CA THR A 88 7.65 6.77 -10.13
C THR A 88 8.89 5.86 -10.01
N ASP A 89 9.50 5.53 -11.15
CA ASP A 89 10.66 4.62 -11.28
C ASP A 89 10.47 3.29 -10.52
N LEU A 90 9.30 2.68 -10.70
CA LEU A 90 8.90 1.46 -10.02
C LEU A 90 9.93 0.33 -10.21
N LYS A 91 10.39 -0.26 -9.10
CA LYS A 91 11.30 -1.41 -9.08
C LYS A 91 10.93 -2.39 -7.98
N CYS A 92 11.31 -3.65 -8.16
CA CYS A 92 11.31 -4.62 -7.08
C CYS A 92 12.51 -4.37 -6.15
N THR A 93 12.31 -4.31 -4.85
CA THR A 93 13.40 -4.09 -3.88
C THR A 93 14.12 -5.37 -3.47
N ILE A 94 13.64 -6.54 -3.90
CA ILE A 94 14.31 -7.84 -3.65
C ILE A 94 15.44 -8.06 -4.66
N CYS A 95 15.22 -7.73 -5.93
CA CYS A 95 16.19 -7.97 -7.01
C CYS A 95 16.60 -6.71 -7.79
N ASN A 96 16.11 -5.53 -7.42
CA ASN A 96 16.39 -4.23 -8.05
C ASN A 96 16.03 -4.13 -9.54
N VAL A 97 15.18 -5.03 -10.06
CA VAL A 97 14.68 -4.97 -11.44
C VAL A 97 13.63 -3.87 -11.54
N GLU A 98 13.75 -3.02 -12.58
CA GLU A 98 12.73 -2.06 -12.97
C GLU A 98 11.48 -2.76 -13.49
N ILE A 99 10.31 -2.27 -13.08
CA ILE A 99 9.02 -2.89 -13.37
C ILE A 99 8.06 -1.81 -13.90
N PRO A 100 7.37 -2.04 -15.02
CA PRO A 100 6.62 -0.96 -15.68
C PRO A 100 5.34 -0.52 -14.94
N ASN A 101 4.72 -1.41 -14.16
CA ASN A 101 3.48 -1.12 -13.44
C ASN A 101 3.18 -2.14 -12.31
N LEU A 102 2.15 -1.87 -11.49
CA LEU A 102 1.79 -2.74 -10.36
C LEU A 102 1.31 -4.14 -10.78
N THR A 103 0.73 -4.29 -11.96
CA THR A 103 0.31 -5.61 -12.46
C THR A 103 1.52 -6.50 -12.73
N GLU A 104 2.52 -5.96 -13.43
CA GLU A 104 3.78 -6.67 -13.67
C GLU A 104 4.56 -6.91 -12.37
N LEU A 105 4.50 -5.97 -11.41
CA LEU A 105 5.12 -6.16 -10.10
C LEU A 105 4.51 -7.35 -9.37
N LYS A 106 3.17 -7.46 -9.32
CA LYS A 106 2.49 -8.60 -8.69
C LYS A 106 2.90 -9.92 -9.32
N THR A 107 2.88 -9.99 -10.65
CA THR A 107 3.31 -11.18 -11.41
C THR A 107 4.78 -11.52 -11.12
N HIS A 108 5.65 -10.51 -11.08
CA HIS A 108 7.07 -10.67 -10.75
C HIS A 108 7.27 -11.20 -9.33
N LEU A 109 6.61 -10.62 -8.33
CA LEU A 109 6.71 -11.05 -6.92
C LEU A 109 6.23 -12.51 -6.73
N ILE A 110 5.17 -12.92 -7.43
CA ILE A 110 4.67 -14.30 -7.41
C ILE A 110 5.67 -15.24 -8.07
N ARG A 111 6.09 -14.96 -9.31
CA ARG A 111 6.88 -15.91 -10.13
C ARG A 111 8.37 -15.97 -9.77
N LYS A 112 8.97 -14.84 -9.37
CA LYS A 112 10.41 -14.74 -9.12
C LYS A 112 10.76 -14.82 -7.63
N HIS A 113 9.82 -14.45 -6.76
CA HIS A 113 10.07 -14.36 -5.31
C HIS A 113 9.10 -15.19 -4.47
N ASN A 114 8.25 -16.03 -5.10
CA ASN A 114 7.31 -16.92 -4.43
C ASN A 114 6.43 -16.21 -3.39
N LYS A 115 6.14 -14.92 -3.61
CA LYS A 115 5.22 -14.17 -2.75
C LYS A 115 3.81 -14.66 -3.01
N LYS A 116 3.08 -14.93 -1.93
CA LYS A 116 1.67 -15.26 -2.01
C LYS A 116 0.87 -13.96 -2.09
N MET A 117 -0.23 -13.99 -2.85
CA MET A 117 -1.26 -12.96 -2.87
C MET A 117 -2.59 -13.66 -2.61
N GLN A 118 -3.48 -13.01 -1.87
CA GLN A 118 -4.85 -13.49 -1.68
C GLN A 118 -5.68 -13.19 -2.93
N ASP A 119 -6.69 -14.00 -3.21
CA ASP A 119 -7.63 -13.81 -4.33
C ASP A 119 -8.66 -12.71 -4.02
N TYR A 120 -8.15 -11.49 -3.80
CA TYR A 120 -8.88 -10.28 -3.46
C TYR A 120 -8.17 -9.06 -4.07
N PRO A 121 -8.89 -7.98 -4.39
CA PRO A 121 -8.28 -6.71 -4.78
C PRO A 121 -7.21 -6.23 -3.78
N ASP A 122 -6.08 -5.72 -4.27
CA ASP A 122 -5.05 -5.12 -3.42
C ASP A 122 -5.44 -3.71 -2.92
N ARG A 123 -6.37 -3.04 -3.62
CA ARG A 123 -6.83 -1.67 -3.35
C ARG A 123 -5.69 -0.65 -3.25
N VAL A 124 -4.61 -0.91 -3.98
CA VAL A 124 -3.46 -0.02 -4.16
C VAL A 124 -3.64 0.73 -5.48
N ILE A 125 -3.77 2.05 -5.40
CA ILE A 125 -4.05 2.88 -6.57
C ILE A 125 -2.77 3.64 -6.96
N PRO A 126 -2.22 3.38 -8.16
CA PRO A 126 -0.96 3.96 -8.60
C PRO A 126 -1.12 5.39 -9.10
N PHE A 127 -0.17 6.26 -8.76
CA PHE A 127 0.02 7.60 -9.30
C PHE A 127 1.50 7.81 -9.66
N LYS A 128 1.78 8.72 -10.59
CA LYS A 128 3.14 9.23 -10.81
C LYS A 128 3.20 10.64 -10.27
N LEU A 129 3.90 10.83 -9.14
CA LEU A 129 4.07 12.13 -8.54
C LEU A 129 5.29 12.81 -9.16
N THR A 130 5.07 13.59 -10.22
CA THR A 130 6.10 14.45 -10.80
C THR A 130 6.34 15.64 -9.87
N PRO A 131 7.60 16.01 -9.58
CA PRO A 131 7.90 17.30 -8.97
C PRO A 131 7.28 18.42 -9.81
N LYS A 132 6.71 19.45 -9.18
CA LYS A 132 6.43 20.69 -9.91
C LYS A 132 7.77 21.35 -10.22
N THR A 133 8.17 21.31 -11.48
CA THR A 133 9.21 22.20 -12.04
C THR A 133 8.77 23.65 -11.93
#